data_AF-A0A645IJ23-F1
#
_entry.id   AF-A0A645IJ23-F1
#
_cell.length_a   1.000
_cell.length_b   1.000
_cell.length_c   1.000
_cell.angle_alpha   90.00
_cell.angle_beta   90.00
_cell.angle_gamma   90.00
#
_symmetry.space_group_name_H-M   'P 1'
#
loop_
_entity.id
_entity.type
_entity.pdbx_description
1 polymer ?
#
loop_
_entity_poly.entity_id
_entity_poly.type
_entity_poly.pdbx_seq_one_letter_code
_entity_poly.pdbx_strand_id
1 'polypeptide(L)' 'MEFFVPFEDLKVEAPKAYDTWLVNVITNKNSDPKEYGSTAMTLGNNHNIGMFGYLKFLGKGE' A
#
# COMPACT_ATOMS: atom_id res chain seq x y z
N MET A 1 5.73 -1.92 -13.79
CA MET A 1 6.36 -2.80 -12.80
C MET A 1 5.24 -3.57 -12.13
N GLU A 2 5.37 -4.88 -12.08
CA GLU A 2 4.42 -5.77 -11.43
C GLU A 2 5.17 -6.47 -10.28
N PHE A 3 4.51 -6.62 -9.13
CA PHE A 3 5.06 -7.31 -7.98
C PHE A 3 4.03 -8.27 -7.42
N PHE A 4 4.52 -9.40 -6.94
CA PHE A 4 3.76 -10.39 -6.22
C PHE A 4 4.39 -10.55 -4.83
N VAL A 5 3.60 -10.35 -3.79
CA VAL A 5 4.02 -10.55 -2.41
C VAL A 5 3.15 -11.66 -1.81
N PRO A 6 3.71 -12.85 -1.55
CA PRO A 6 3.00 -13.92 -0.85
C PRO A 6 2.50 -13.46 0.52
N PHE A 7 1.31 -13.93 0.94
CA PHE A 7 0.78 -13.61 2.28
C PHE A 7 1.66 -14.18 3.40
N GLU A 8 2.34 -15.30 3.16
CA GLU A 8 3.29 -15.90 4.11
C GLU A 8 4.48 -14.98 4.42
N ASP A 9 4.99 -14.26 3.41
CA ASP A 9 6.10 -13.31 3.58
C ASP A 9 5.68 -12.08 4.39
N LEU A 10 4.40 -11.71 4.30
CA LEU A 10 3.79 -10.67 5.12
C LEU A 10 3.48 -11.14 6.55
N LYS A 11 3.62 -12.44 6.84
CA LYS A 11 3.30 -13.07 8.13
C LYS A 11 1.85 -12.83 8.56
N VAL A 12 0.93 -12.89 7.60
CA VAL A 12 -0.52 -12.75 7.81
C VAL A 12 -1.27 -13.91 7.20
N GLU A 13 -2.49 -14.15 7.67
CA GLU A 13 -3.43 -15.01 6.97
C GLU A 13 -3.94 -14.33 5.69
N ALA A 14 -4.36 -15.13 4.71
CA ALA A 14 -4.99 -14.59 3.52
C ALA A 14 -6.28 -13.82 3.90
N PRO A 15 -6.45 -12.58 3.41
CA PRO A 15 -7.61 -11.77 3.75
C PRO A 15 -8.89 -12.38 3.18
N LYS A 16 -9.99 -12.22 3.92
CA LYS A 16 -11.33 -12.59 3.48
C LYS A 16 -11.93 -11.49 2.62
N ALA A 17 -12.99 -11.83 1.90
CA ALA A 17 -13.77 -10.83 1.18
C ALA A 17 -14.25 -9.74 2.16
N TYR A 18 -14.10 -8.50 1.72
CA TYR A 18 -14.38 -7.24 2.42
C TYR A 18 -13.48 -6.88 3.59
N ASP A 19 -12.42 -7.66 3.85
CA ASP A 19 -11.35 -7.21 4.74
C ASP A 19 -10.73 -5.93 4.20
N THR A 20 -10.24 -5.11 5.12
CA THR A 20 -9.64 -3.82 4.80
C THR A 20 -8.28 -3.73 5.45
N TRP A 21 -7.26 -3.44 4.65
CA TRP A 21 -5.91 -3.17 5.13
C TRP A 21 -5.58 -1.69 5.00
N LEU A 22 -4.70 -1.21 5.87
CA LEU A 22 -4.05 0.07 5.68
C LEU A 22 -2.92 -0.11 4.66
N VAL A 23 -2.92 0.71 3.61
CA VAL A 23 -1.91 0.63 2.54
C VAL A 23 -1.37 1.99 2.19
N ASN A 24 -0.07 2.01 1.88
CA ASN A 24 0.53 3.11 1.17
C ASN A 24 1.63 2.60 0.23
N VAL A 25 1.54 2.94 -1.06
CA VAL A 25 2.57 2.64 -2.06
C VAL A 25 3.34 3.92 -2.36
N ILE A 26 4.67 3.83 -2.28
CA ILE A 26 5.58 4.98 -2.37
C ILE A 26 6.46 4.80 -3.60
N THR A 27 6.60 5.86 -4.40
CA THR A 27 7.52 5.91 -5.54
C THR A 27 8.53 7.01 -5.29
N ASN A 28 9.82 6.66 -5.27
CA ASN A 28 10.90 7.59 -5.06
C ASN A 28 11.72 7.74 -6.34
N LYS A 29 11.86 8.97 -6.83
CA LYS A 29 12.83 9.33 -7.86
C LYS A 29 14.00 10.00 -7.15
N ASN A 30 15.11 9.28 -7.05
CA ASN A 30 16.32 9.77 -6.37
C ASN A 30 17.25 10.61 -7.28
N SER A 31 17.01 10.60 -8.60
CA SER A 31 17.69 11.46 -9.56
C SER A 31 17.11 12.88 -9.56
N ASP A 32 17.88 13.86 -10.04
CA ASP A 32 17.44 15.26 -10.10
C ASP A 32 16.44 15.49 -11.26
N PRO A 33 15.31 16.21 -11.07
CA PRO A 33 14.77 16.65 -9.78
C PRO A 33 14.25 15.47 -8.94
N LYS A 34 14.60 15.49 -7.65
CA LYS A 34 14.12 14.48 -6.69
C LYS A 34 12.61 14.61 -6.53
N GLU A 35 11.91 13.49 -6.63
CA GLU A 35 10.45 13.45 -6.51
C GLU A 35 10.02 12.28 -5.62
N TYR A 36 8.95 12.52 -4.86
CA TYR A 36 8.33 11.54 -3.98
C TYR A 36 6.84 11.50 -4.30
N GLY A 37 6.36 10.34 -4.74
CA GLY A 37 4.95 10.07 -4.99
C GLY A 37 4.41 9.04 -4.00
N SER A 38 3.14 9.15 -3.68
CA SER A 38 2.49 8.24 -2.72
C SER A 38 1.00 8.09 -3.07
N THR A 39 0.43 6.91 -2.84
CA THR A 39 -1.01 6.68 -3.04
C THR A 39 -1.87 7.35 -1.97
N ALA A 40 -1.29 7.70 -0.83
CA ALA A 40 -1.95 8.40 0.27
C ALA A 40 -1.17 9.67 0.65
N MET A 41 -1.86 10.67 1.19
CA MET A 41 -1.23 11.93 1.60
C MET A 41 -0.54 11.75 2.96
N THR A 42 0.79 11.64 2.97
CA THR A 42 1.58 11.34 4.17
C THR A 42 2.29 12.54 4.80
N LEU A 43 2.07 13.75 4.27
CA LEU A 43 2.70 15.02 4.72
C LEU A 43 4.23 14.91 4.90
N GLY A 44 4.90 14.14 4.01
CA GLY A 44 6.35 13.94 4.05
C GLY A 44 6.82 12.85 5.03
N ASN A 45 5.92 12.21 5.78
CA ASN A 45 6.23 11.07 6.63
C ASN A 45 5.52 9.79 6.17
N ASN A 46 6.19 9.06 5.28
CA ASN A 46 5.68 7.81 4.73
C ASN A 46 5.53 6.65 5.74
N HIS A 47 6.02 6.81 6.98
CA HIS A 47 5.87 5.82 8.05
C HIS A 47 4.70 6.14 8.99
N ASN A 48 3.94 7.22 8.73
CA ASN A 48 2.77 7.56 9.52
C ASN A 48 1.57 6.68 9.12
N ILE A 49 1.38 5.56 9.83
CA ILE A 49 0.30 4.59 9.59
C ILE A 49 -1.08 5.27 9.64
N GLY A 50 -1.27 6.31 10.47
CA GLY A 50 -2.53 7.05 10.56
C GLY A 50 -2.93 7.82 9.29
N MET A 51 -2.01 7.94 8.32
CA MET A 51 -2.23 8.60 7.04
C MET A 51 -2.31 7.62 5.87
N PHE A 52 -2.31 6.32 6.14
CA PHE A 52 -2.42 5.32 5.08
C PHE A 52 -3.84 5.30 4.52
N GLY A 53 -3.96 4.96 3.23
CA GLY A 53 -5.25 4.71 2.61
C GLY A 53 -5.79 3.33 2.99
N TYR A 54 -6.98 3.02 2.46
CA TYR A 54 -7.61 1.71 2.64
C TYR A 54 -7.50 0.87 1.37
N LEU A 55 -7.06 -0.38 1.53
CA LEU A 55 -7.16 -1.44 0.53
C LEU A 55 -8.29 -2.37 0.93
N LYS A 56 -9.37 -2.39 0.15
CA LYS A 56 -10.52 -3.27 0.35
C LYS A 56 -10.39 -4.50 -0.54
N PHE A 57 -10.34 -5.69 0.06
CA PHE A 57 -10.41 -6.95 -0.69
C PHE A 57 -11.85 -7.19 -1.09
N LEU A 58 -12.18 -7.20 -2.38
CA LEU A 58 -13.57 -7.37 -2.84
C LEU A 58 -13.94 -8.85 -3.00
N GLY A 59 -15.24 -9.13 -2.99
CA GLY A 59 -15.78 -10.44 -3.36
C GLY A 59 -15.53 -10.74 -4.83
N LYS A 60 -15.36 -12.02 -5.19
CA LYS A 60 -15.15 -12.41 -6.58
C LYS A 60 -16.43 -12.16 -7.38
N GLY A 61 -16.40 -11.20 -8.31
CA GLY A 61 -17.51 -10.92 -9.23
C GLY A 61 -18.43 -9.78 -8.80
N GLU A 62 -18.04 -8.98 -7.80
CA GLU A 62 -18.62 -7.66 -7.52
C GLU A 62 -17.80 -6.52 -8.10
#